data_AF-A0A4S2N5W1-F1
#
_entry.id   AF-A0A4S2N5W1-F1
#
_cell.length_a   1.000
_cell.length_b   1.000
_cell.length_c   1.000
_cell.angle_alpha   90.00
_cell.angle_beta   90.00
_cell.angle_gamma   90.00
#
_symmetry.space_group_name_H-M   'P 1'
#
loop_
_entity.id
_entity.type
_entity.pdbx_description
1 polymer ?
#
loop_
_entity_poly.entity_id
_entity_poly.type
_entity_poly.pdbx_seq_one_letter_code
_entity_poly.pdbx_strand_id
1 'polypeptide(L)'
;SFDDDWIKILDVPLRGGFELVYDYAFLVAMNPSMRQKWAARMAELITPGTGLLVCLEYPLFRPAEAGGPPHGIKSEDYDRLLRGKFEKVMHYMPVRTHKVGEGSDMISVWRRKEKARL
;
A
#
# COMPACT_ATOMS: atom_id res chain seq x y z
N SER A 1 -11.31 -10.73 -8.51
CA SER A 1 -9.89 -10.33 -8.52
C SER A 1 -9.82 -8.86 -8.92
N PHE A 2 -8.65 -8.25 -8.94
CA PHE A 2 -8.50 -6.96 -9.64
C PHE A 2 -8.57 -7.22 -11.16
N ASP A 3 -9.12 -6.27 -11.90
CA ASP A 3 -9.15 -6.30 -13.36
C ASP A 3 -7.75 -5.97 -13.92
N ASP A 4 -7.44 -6.55 -15.08
CA ASP A 4 -6.18 -6.43 -15.82
C ASP A 4 -6.37 -5.82 -17.22
N ASP A 5 -7.59 -5.53 -17.68
CA ASP A 5 -7.81 -5.03 -19.04
C ASP A 5 -7.14 -3.68 -19.30
N TRP A 6 -7.03 -2.83 -18.27
CA TRP A 6 -6.29 -1.57 -18.34
C TRP A 6 -4.79 -1.77 -18.59
N ILE A 7 -4.20 -2.91 -18.18
CA ILE A 7 -2.78 -3.19 -18.38
C ILE A 7 -2.47 -3.37 -19.86
N LYS A 8 -3.36 -4.05 -20.59
CA LYS A 8 -3.25 -4.24 -22.04
C LYS A 8 -3.38 -2.91 -22.78
N ILE A 9 -4.29 -2.04 -22.32
CA ILE A 9 -4.49 -0.70 -22.89
C ILE A 9 -3.24 0.15 -22.72
N LEU A 10 -2.57 0.05 -21.57
CA LEU A 10 -1.35 0.82 -21.27
C LEU A 10 -0.06 0.21 -21.85
N ASP A 11 -0.11 -1.02 -22.38
CA ASP A 11 1.05 -1.78 -22.87
C ASP A 11 2.20 -1.86 -21.85
N VAL A 12 1.86 -2.15 -20.58
CA VAL A 12 2.84 -2.32 -19.49
C VAL A 12 2.88 -3.77 -18.98
N PRO A 13 4.02 -4.26 -18.47
CA PRO A 13 4.07 -5.58 -17.84
C PRO A 13 3.21 -5.60 -16.56
N LEU A 14 2.30 -6.59 -16.45
CA LEU A 14 1.54 -6.81 -15.21
C LEU A 14 2.47 -7.07 -14.00
N ARG A 15 3.60 -7.75 -14.23
CA ARG A 15 4.54 -8.15 -13.17
C ARG A 15 5.78 -7.26 -13.18
N GLY A 16 5.71 -6.12 -12.49
CA GLY A 16 6.81 -5.16 -12.37
C GLY A 16 6.84 -4.12 -13.47
N GLY A 17 5.68 -3.58 -13.84
CA GLY A 17 5.55 -2.48 -14.80
C GLY A 17 5.66 -1.09 -14.18
N PHE A 18 5.71 -0.99 -12.86
CA PHE A 18 5.70 0.29 -12.13
C PHE A 18 6.86 0.41 -11.15
N GLU A 19 7.61 1.52 -11.26
CA GLU A 19 8.68 1.86 -10.29
C GLU A 19 8.14 2.51 -9.01
N LEU A 20 6.93 3.08 -9.06
CA LEU A 20 6.31 3.75 -7.92
C LEU A 20 4.81 3.50 -7.91
N VAL A 21 4.29 3.13 -6.74
CA VAL A 21 2.86 3.23 -6.42
C VAL A 21 2.70 4.09 -5.18
N TYR A 22 1.77 5.05 -5.23
CA TYR A 22 1.38 5.86 -4.09
C TYR A 22 -0.05 5.50 -3.69
N ASP A 23 -0.21 4.86 -2.53
CA ASP A 23 -1.51 4.53 -1.97
C ASP A 23 -1.92 5.60 -0.96
N TYR A 24 -2.99 6.31 -1.28
CA TYR A 24 -3.70 7.16 -0.35
C TYR A 24 -5.18 6.81 -0.35
N ALA A 25 -5.69 6.43 0.83
CA ALA A 25 -7.06 6.04 1.08
C ALA A 25 -7.58 4.80 0.31
N PHE A 26 -6.80 4.19 -0.58
CA PHE A 26 -7.25 3.05 -1.39
C PHE A 26 -7.32 1.77 -0.56
N LEU A 27 -6.26 1.46 0.21
CA LEU A 27 -6.26 0.32 1.14
C LEU A 27 -7.47 0.34 2.09
N VAL A 28 -7.73 1.50 2.70
CA VAL A 28 -8.78 1.65 3.72
C VAL A 28 -10.18 1.84 3.15
N ALA A 29 -10.31 2.13 1.86
CA ALA A 29 -11.60 2.13 1.18
C ALA A 29 -12.14 0.70 0.94
N MET A 30 -11.25 -0.29 0.86
CA MET A 30 -11.65 -1.68 0.66
C MET A 30 -12.12 -2.34 1.96
N ASN A 31 -13.04 -3.31 1.82
CA ASN A 31 -13.41 -4.22 2.91
C ASN A 31 -12.14 -4.87 3.52
N PRO A 32 -12.00 -4.95 4.85
CA PRO A 32 -10.80 -5.50 5.50
C PRO A 32 -10.37 -6.88 5.00
N SER A 33 -11.31 -7.74 4.60
CA SER A 33 -11.02 -9.07 4.03
C SER A 33 -10.21 -9.03 2.71
N MET A 34 -10.18 -7.88 2.02
CA MET A 34 -9.48 -7.69 0.75
C MET A 34 -8.04 -7.20 0.92
N ARG A 35 -7.62 -6.82 2.12
CA ARG A 35 -6.30 -6.21 2.38
C ARG A 35 -5.14 -7.10 1.95
N GLN A 36 -5.25 -8.41 2.16
CA GLN A 36 -4.24 -9.38 1.69
C GLN A 36 -4.14 -9.41 0.17
N LYS A 37 -5.28 -9.33 -0.54
CA LYS A 37 -5.31 -9.26 -2.01
C LYS A 37 -4.71 -7.94 -2.52
N TRP A 38 -4.94 -6.84 -1.82
CA TRP A 38 -4.29 -5.56 -2.12
C TRP A 38 -2.77 -5.65 -2.00
N ALA A 39 -2.24 -6.21 -0.91
CA ALA A 39 -0.80 -6.34 -0.72
C ALA A 39 -0.16 -7.21 -1.81
N ALA A 40 -0.82 -8.31 -2.17
CA ALA A 40 -0.42 -9.15 -3.29
C ALA A 40 -0.44 -8.37 -4.61
N ARG A 41 -1.48 -7.57 -4.87
CA ARG A 41 -1.60 -6.77 -6.09
C ARG A 41 -0.50 -5.72 -6.19
N MET A 42 -0.19 -5.00 -5.11
CA MET A 42 0.94 -4.06 -5.10
C MET A 42 2.25 -4.77 -5.41
N ALA A 43 2.45 -5.98 -4.86
CA ALA A 43 3.66 -6.77 -5.11
C ALA A 43 3.77 -7.32 -6.54
N GLU A 44 2.64 -7.48 -7.25
CA GLU A 44 2.60 -7.83 -8.67
C GLU A 44 2.96 -6.65 -9.54
N LEU A 45 2.30 -5.50 -9.34
CA LEU A 45 2.46 -4.32 -10.19
C LEU A 45 3.86 -3.71 -10.11
N ILE A 46 4.47 -3.72 -8.92
CA ILE A 46 5.71 -2.97 -8.64
C ILE A 46 6.96 -3.78 -9.03
N THR A 47 7.92 -3.11 -9.67
CA THR A 47 9.21 -3.68 -10.11
C THR A 47 9.98 -4.26 -8.93
N PRO A 48 10.35 -5.56 -8.96
CA PRO A 48 11.21 -6.16 -7.93
C PRO A 48 12.59 -5.49 -7.86
N GLY A 49 13.13 -5.36 -6.65
CA GLY A 49 14.47 -4.80 -6.41
C GLY A 49 14.49 -3.28 -6.29
N THR A 50 13.90 -2.57 -7.25
CA THR A 50 13.96 -1.11 -7.34
C THR A 50 12.67 -0.40 -6.95
N GLY A 51 11.52 -1.00 -7.23
CA GLY A 51 10.23 -0.32 -7.14
C GLY A 51 9.80 -0.01 -5.70
N LEU A 52 9.07 1.10 -5.55
CA LEU A 52 8.61 1.63 -4.28
C LEU A 52 7.08 1.63 -4.17
N LEU A 53 6.58 1.24 -3.00
CA LEU A 53 5.23 1.51 -2.54
C LEU A 53 5.31 2.59 -1.45
N VAL A 54 4.65 3.71 -1.66
CA VAL A 54 4.48 4.77 -0.66
C VAL A 54 3.05 4.70 -0.16
N CYS A 55 2.86 4.57 1.15
CA CYS A 55 1.55 4.58 1.77
C CYS A 55 1.41 5.82 2.63
N LEU A 56 0.37 6.61 2.38
CA LEU A 56 -0.17 7.53 3.36
C LEU A 56 -1.10 6.73 4.29
N GLU A 57 -0.58 6.44 5.47
CA GLU A 57 -1.27 5.66 6.49
C GLU A 57 -2.36 6.50 7.14
N TYR A 58 -3.60 6.23 6.76
CA TYR A 58 -4.80 6.93 7.19
C TYR A 58 -6.01 5.98 7.12
N PRO A 59 -6.97 6.02 8.06
CA PRO A 59 -6.97 6.75 9.32
C PRO A 59 -6.36 5.92 10.46
N LEU A 60 -5.31 6.42 11.12
CA LEU A 60 -4.67 5.72 12.25
C LEU A 60 -5.38 5.93 13.60
N PHE A 61 -6.26 6.92 13.70
CA PHE A 61 -7.03 7.22 14.91
C PHE A 61 -8.34 6.44 15.03
N ARG A 62 -8.77 5.76 13.96
CA ARG A 62 -10.12 5.18 13.88
C ARG A 62 -10.09 3.70 14.33
N PRO A 63 -10.91 3.30 15.32
CA PRO A 63 -11.01 1.90 15.71
C PRO A 63 -11.65 1.06 14.59
N ALA A 64 -11.31 -0.25 14.54
CA ALA A 64 -11.77 -1.14 13.48
C ALA A 64 -13.29 -1.35 13.49
N GLU A 65 -13.89 -1.26 14.68
CA GLU A 65 -15.30 -1.47 14.98
C GLU A 65 -16.18 -0.32 14.46
N ALA A 66 -15.59 0.84 14.14
CA ALA A 66 -16.32 2.01 13.62
C ALA A 66 -16.84 1.84 12.17
N GLY A 67 -16.59 0.70 11.54
CA GLY A 67 -17.00 0.44 10.15
C GLY A 67 -16.18 1.23 9.13
N GLY A 68 -16.73 1.40 7.93
CA GLY A 68 -16.06 2.09 6.82
C GLY A 68 -16.94 2.19 5.57
N PRO A 69 -16.42 2.79 4.48
CA PRO A 69 -15.07 3.37 4.34
C PRO A 69 -14.94 4.79 4.94
N PRO A 70 -13.73 5.25 5.32
CA PRO A 70 -12.50 4.47 5.42
C PRO A 70 -12.54 3.52 6.64
N HIS A 71 -12.13 2.27 6.45
CA HIS A 71 -12.02 1.31 7.55
C HIS A 71 -10.81 1.63 8.43
N GLY A 72 -10.97 1.54 9.75
CA GLY A 72 -9.87 1.73 10.71
C GLY A 72 -8.69 0.79 10.44
N ILE A 73 -7.47 1.30 10.63
CA ILE A 73 -6.22 0.58 10.39
C ILE A 73 -5.14 1.08 11.35
N LYS A 74 -4.13 0.24 11.62
CA LYS A 74 -2.94 0.64 12.37
C LYS A 74 -1.68 0.50 11.52
N SER A 75 -0.61 1.20 11.87
CA SER A 75 0.70 1.08 11.17
C SER A 75 1.22 -0.36 11.16
N GLU A 76 0.97 -1.14 12.23
CA GLU A 76 1.39 -2.54 12.30
C GLU A 76 0.65 -3.44 11.29
N ASP A 77 -0.53 -3.05 10.83
CA ASP A 77 -1.25 -3.80 9.79
C ASP A 77 -0.52 -3.70 8.45
N TYR A 78 0.11 -2.56 8.14
CA TYR A 78 0.98 -2.41 6.96
C TYR A 78 2.20 -3.33 7.07
N ASP A 79 2.82 -3.42 8.26
CA ASP A 79 3.91 -4.37 8.53
C ASP A 79 3.51 -5.82 8.26
N ARG A 80 2.35 -6.24 8.78
CA ARG A 80 1.82 -7.60 8.59
C ARG A 80 1.52 -7.90 7.12
N LEU A 81 0.99 -6.93 6.39
CA LEU A 81 0.62 -7.06 4.99
C LEU A 81 1.83 -7.10 4.06
N LEU A 82 2.84 -6.25 4.30
CA LEU A 82 3.85 -5.94 3.30
C LEU A 82 5.20 -6.64 3.52
N ARG A 83 5.60 -6.95 4.77
CA ARG A 83 6.96 -7.47 5.07
C ARG A 83 7.31 -8.77 4.34
N GLY A 84 6.33 -9.56 3.93
CA GLY A 84 6.55 -10.77 3.15
C GLY A 84 7.16 -10.51 1.76
N LYS A 85 6.83 -9.38 1.12
CA LYS A 85 7.25 -9.04 -0.25
C LYS A 85 7.98 -7.70 -0.36
N PHE A 86 7.98 -6.92 0.72
CA PHE A 86 8.58 -5.59 0.75
C PHE A 86 9.50 -5.44 1.97
N GLU A 87 10.41 -4.48 1.87
CA GLU A 87 11.24 -3.97 2.95
C GLU A 87 10.81 -2.54 3.26
N LYS A 88 10.50 -2.25 4.54
CA LYS A 88 10.18 -0.88 4.98
C LYS A 88 11.47 -0.07 5.00
N VAL A 89 11.58 0.94 4.14
CA VAL A 89 12.78 1.79 4.02
C VAL A 89 12.63 3.12 4.76
N MET A 90 11.41 3.61 4.94
CA MET A 90 11.13 4.83 5.72
C MET A 90 9.79 4.70 6.44
N HIS A 91 9.68 5.36 7.60
CA HIS A 91 8.42 5.55 8.32
C HIS A 91 8.52 6.83 9.15
N TYR A 92 7.68 7.82 8.86
CA TYR A 92 7.75 9.14 9.49
C TYR A 92 6.39 9.86 9.48
N MET A 93 6.20 10.78 10.42
CA MET A 93 5.04 11.68 10.41
C MET A 93 5.34 12.83 9.44
N PRO A 94 4.52 13.07 8.40
CA PRO A 94 4.76 14.13 7.45
C PRO A 94 4.54 15.50 8.08
N VAL A 95 5.36 16.49 7.70
CA VAL A 95 5.22 17.89 8.16
C VAL A 95 3.95 18.54 7.61
N ARG A 96 3.47 18.08 6.44
CA ARG A 96 2.25 18.56 5.79
C ARG A 96 1.33 17.39 5.49
N THR A 97 0.08 17.49 5.91
CA THR A 97 -0.98 16.55 5.54
C THR A 97 -2.32 17.28 5.44
N HIS A 98 -3.38 16.57 5.03
CA HIS A 98 -4.73 17.08 5.07
C HIS A 98 -5.17 17.32 6.53
N LYS A 99 -6.02 18.32 6.78
CA LYS A 99 -6.46 18.71 8.16
C LYS A 99 -6.94 17.54 9.01
N VAL A 100 -7.63 16.57 8.40
CA VAL A 100 -8.16 15.38 9.10
C VAL A 100 -7.06 14.45 9.61
N GLY A 101 -5.88 14.49 9.00
CA GLY A 101 -4.72 13.66 9.35
C GLY A 101 -3.66 14.37 10.20
N GLU A 102 -3.84 15.66 10.51
CA GLU A 102 -2.88 16.43 11.32
C GLU A 102 -2.64 15.76 12.67
N GLY A 103 -1.38 15.43 12.96
CA GLY A 103 -0.97 14.77 14.20
C GLY A 103 -1.21 13.25 14.26
N SER A 104 -1.79 12.65 13.21
CA SER A 104 -2.05 11.20 13.18
C SER A 104 -1.49 10.48 11.96
N ASP A 105 -1.42 11.13 10.80
CA ASP A 105 -0.98 10.46 9.58
C ASP A 105 0.49 10.07 9.68
N MET A 106 0.80 8.92 9.09
CA MET A 106 2.17 8.48 8.88
C MET A 106 2.40 8.25 7.39
N ILE A 107 3.63 8.45 6.94
CA ILE A 107 4.10 7.98 5.64
C ILE A 107 4.99 6.78 5.90
N SER A 108 4.69 5.66 5.24
CA SER A 108 5.64 4.55 5.11
C SER A 108 6.04 4.34 3.67
N VAL A 109 7.33 4.08 3.47
CA VAL A 109 7.92 3.78 2.16
C VAL A 109 8.46 2.36 2.19
N TRP A 110 8.13 1.59 1.16
CA TRP A 110 8.38 0.17 1.08
C TRP A 110 9.06 -0.16 -0.25
N ARG A 111 10.25 -0.74 -0.20
CA ARG A 111 10.94 -1.25 -1.39
C ARG A 111 10.49 -2.67 -1.68
N ARG A 112 10.15 -2.96 -2.94
CA ARG A 112 9.81 -4.31 -3.37
C ARG A 112 11.06 -5.19 -3.34
N LYS A 113 11.00 -6.29 -2.58
CA LYS A 113 12.10 -7.28 -2.55
C LYS A 113 12.30 -7.93 -3.92
N GLU A 114 13.56 -8.26 -4.22
CA GLU A 114 13.91 -9.09 -5.37
C GLU A 114 13.07 -10.37 -5.43
N LYS A 115 12.81 -10.86 -6.65
CA LYS A 115 12.28 -12.22 -6.80
C LYS A 115 13.40 -13.18 -6.46
N ALA A 116 13.11 -14.18 -5.61
CA ALA A 116 14.04 -15.28 -5.43
C ALA A 116 14.32 -15.89 -6.81
N ARG A 117 15.60 -15.95 -7.20
CA ARG A 117 16.02 -16.74 -8.36
C ARG A 117 15.93 -18.20 -7.92
N LEU A 118 15.15 -18.99 -8.65
CA LEU A 118 15.15 -20.45 -8.55
C LEU A 118 16.44 -21.00 -9.16
#